data_AF-A0A6V8SNB1-F1
#
_entry.id   AF-A0A6V8SNB1-F1
#
_cell.length_a   1.000
_cell.length_b   1.000
_cell.length_c   1.000
_cell.angle_alpha   90.00
_cell.angle_beta   90.00
_cell.angle_gamma   90.00
#
_symmetry.space_group_name_H-M   'P 1'
#
loop_
_entity.id
_entity.type
_entity.pdbx_description
1 polymer ?
#
loop_
_entity_poly.entity_id
_entity_poly.type
_entity_poly.pdbx_seq_one_letter_code
_entity_poly.pdbx_strand_id
1 'polypeptide(L)'
;MEYKRILDSGDLKSRIENTITEFYWVNKIDINAKNDPFSAIVYVDPKLVQYDEVLEFIHFLGDEEDTARCTICDTRAVMSLREGFESGKEFEYLIGLNELKTILTRSYDLPDSKFIDAIVKVHEDIHILIKDRKPLPV
;
A
#
# COMPACT_ATOMS: atom_id res chain seq x y z
N MET A 1 -11.21 1.83 -22.54
CA MET A 1 -10.36 0.76 -23.09
C MET A 1 -9.73 0.04 -21.92
N GLU A 2 -9.70 -1.29 -21.89
CA GLU A 2 -9.05 -2.05 -20.81
C GLU A 2 -7.64 -2.43 -21.26
N TYR A 3 -6.63 -2.11 -20.44
CA TYR A 3 -5.24 -2.44 -20.69
C TYR A 3 -4.75 -3.41 -19.62
N LYS A 4 -4.01 -4.44 -20.03
CA LYS A 4 -3.48 -5.46 -19.13
C LYS A 4 -1.95 -5.40 -19.09
N ARG A 5 -1.37 -5.27 -17.90
CA ARG A 5 0.05 -5.56 -17.64
C ARG A 5 0.17 -6.95 -17.01
N ILE A 6 1.28 -7.62 -17.29
CA ILE A 6 1.62 -8.91 -16.68
C ILE A 6 2.95 -8.71 -15.95
N LEU A 7 2.99 -9.11 -14.69
CA LEU A 7 4.16 -9.08 -13.81
C LEU A 7 4.42 -10.49 -13.28
N ASP A 8 5.66 -10.78 -12.93
CA ASP A 8 5.96 -11.85 -11.99
C ASP A 8 5.98 -11.34 -10.54
N SER A 9 6.14 -12.25 -9.58
CA SER A 9 6.17 -11.90 -8.16
C SER A 9 7.38 -11.04 -7.75
N GLY A 10 8.52 -11.15 -8.45
CA GLY A 10 9.71 -10.34 -8.20
C GLY A 10 9.51 -8.90 -8.68
N ASP A 11 8.88 -8.73 -9.84
CA ASP A 11 8.49 -7.43 -10.37
C ASP A 11 7.48 -6.72 -9.45
N LEU A 12 6.42 -7.43 -9.01
CA LEU A 12 5.44 -6.85 -8.08
C LEU A 12 6.12 -6.42 -6.78
N LYS A 13 6.97 -7.28 -6.21
CA LYS A 13 7.73 -6.96 -5.01
C LYS A 13 8.57 -5.70 -5.20
N SER A 14 9.37 -5.65 -6.26
CA SER A 14 10.28 -4.53 -6.53
C SER A 14 9.53 -3.21 -6.72
N ARG A 15 8.34 -3.25 -7.35
CA ARG A 15 7.47 -2.07 -7.52
C ARG A 15 6.95 -1.55 -6.19
N ILE A 16 6.49 -2.44 -5.31
CA ILE A 16 6.03 -2.09 -3.97
C ILE A 16 7.18 -1.49 -3.16
N GLU A 17 8.34 -2.17 -3.12
CA GLU A 17 9.52 -1.70 -2.39
C GLU A 17 9.94 -0.31 -2.88
N ASN A 18 10.20 -0.15 -4.18
CA ASN A 18 10.72 1.12 -4.72
C ASN A 18 9.78 2.29 -4.43
N THR A 19 8.47 2.09 -4.58
CA THR A 19 7.49 3.16 -4.34
C THR A 19 7.34 3.49 -2.86
N ILE A 20 7.33 2.49 -1.96
CA ILE A 20 7.20 2.76 -0.52
C ILE A 20 8.50 3.38 0.04
N THR A 21 9.68 2.99 -0.46
CA THR A 21 10.95 3.56 0.01
C THR A 21 11.16 5.03 -0.35
N GLU A 22 10.28 5.64 -1.15
CA GLU A 22 10.22 7.11 -1.31
C GLU A 22 9.91 7.80 0.04
N PHE A 23 9.25 7.11 0.97
CA PHE A 23 9.03 7.54 2.35
C PHE A 23 10.25 7.15 3.19
N TYR A 24 11.15 8.10 3.40
CA TYR A 24 12.49 7.86 3.96
C TYR A 24 12.52 7.17 5.34
N TRP A 25 11.43 7.28 6.11
CA TRP A 25 11.32 6.67 7.43
C TRP A 25 10.92 5.19 7.39
N VAL A 26 10.47 4.69 6.23
CA VAL A 26 10.09 3.29 6.06
C VAL A 26 11.36 2.43 5.98
N ASN A 27 11.75 1.87 7.12
CA ASN A 27 12.99 1.11 7.26
C ASN A 27 12.81 -0.41 7.13
N LYS A 28 11.57 -0.90 7.23
CA LYS A 28 11.26 -2.33 7.14
C LYS A 28 9.88 -2.54 6.51
N ILE A 29 9.84 -3.44 5.51
CA ILE A 29 8.64 -3.84 4.80
C ILE A 29 8.67 -5.36 4.60
N ASP A 30 7.57 -6.04 4.90
CA ASP A 30 7.36 -7.45 4.59
C ASP A 30 6.31 -7.60 3.49
N ILE A 31 6.69 -8.15 2.33
CA ILE A 31 5.84 -8.18 1.13
C ILE A 31 5.46 -9.60 0.76
N ASN A 32 4.15 -9.86 0.67
CA ASN A 32 3.59 -11.06 0.07
C ASN A 32 3.19 -10.79 -1.38
N ALA A 33 4.16 -10.90 -2.30
CA ALA A 33 3.92 -10.78 -3.74
C ALA A 33 3.72 -12.16 -4.43
N LYS A 34 3.92 -13.26 -3.71
CA LYS A 34 3.87 -14.62 -4.28
C LYS A 34 2.49 -15.24 -4.18
N ASN A 35 1.80 -15.06 -3.06
CA ASN A 35 0.53 -15.72 -2.78
C ASN A 35 -0.60 -14.70 -2.73
N ASP A 36 -1.75 -15.04 -3.29
CA ASP A 36 -2.98 -14.26 -3.13
C ASP A 36 -3.61 -14.61 -1.76
N PRO A 37 -4.06 -13.63 -0.94
CA PRO A 37 -4.08 -12.20 -1.20
C PRO A 37 -2.68 -11.56 -1.19
N PHE A 38 -2.40 -10.74 -2.22
CA PHE A 38 -1.20 -9.91 -2.23
C PHE A 38 -1.29 -8.83 -1.15
N SER A 39 -0.19 -8.61 -0.45
CA SER A 39 -0.13 -7.60 0.63
C SER A 39 1.29 -7.14 0.90
N ALA A 40 1.40 -6.03 1.62
CA ALA A 40 2.64 -5.62 2.26
C ALA A 40 2.37 -5.16 3.69
N ILE A 41 3.35 -5.30 4.57
CA ILE A 41 3.32 -4.80 5.94
C ILE A 41 4.45 -3.79 6.08
N VAL A 42 4.11 -2.55 6.44
CA VAL A 42 5.08 -1.52 6.78
C VAL A 42 5.19 -1.44 8.30
N TYR A 43 6.43 -1.42 8.79
CA TYR A 43 6.74 -1.27 10.20
C TYR A 43 7.05 0.19 10.49
N VAL A 44 6.38 0.75 11.50
CA VAL A 44 6.54 2.13 11.92
C VAL A 44 7.09 2.15 13.35
N ASP A 45 8.22 2.80 13.55
CA ASP A 45 8.72 3.14 14.88
C ASP A 45 8.39 4.62 15.18
N PRO A 46 7.42 4.92 16.07
CA PRO A 46 7.05 6.30 16.40
C PRO A 46 8.20 7.17 16.94
N LYS A 47 9.34 6.56 17.31
CA LYS A 47 10.53 7.30 17.76
C LYS A 47 11.36 7.87 16.60
N LEU A 48 11.13 7.39 15.37
CA LEU A 48 11.96 7.71 14.20
C LEU A 48 11.23 8.57 13.16
N VAL A 49 9.94 8.86 13.35
CA VAL A 49 9.10 9.55 12.37
C VAL A 49 8.07 10.43 13.09
N GLN A 50 7.68 11.55 12.49
CA GLN A 50 6.60 12.38 13.02
C GLN A 50 5.24 11.85 12.59
N TYR A 51 4.21 12.08 13.40
CA TYR A 51 2.86 11.58 13.08
C TYR A 51 2.33 12.10 11.74
N ASP A 52 2.59 13.37 11.43
CA ASP A 52 2.14 13.98 10.17
C ASP A 52 2.75 13.28 8.94
N GLU A 53 3.98 12.77 9.03
CA GLU A 53 4.63 12.03 7.94
C GLU A 53 4.05 10.63 7.77
N VAL A 54 3.58 10.02 8.87
CA VAL A 54 2.80 8.78 8.82
C VAL A 54 1.44 9.06 8.17
N LEU A 55 0.79 10.18 8.51
CA LEU A 55 -0.48 10.56 7.88
C LEU A 55 -0.33 10.85 6.39
N GLU A 56 0.74 11.51 5.96
CA GLU A 56 1.05 11.71 4.54
C GLU A 56 1.13 10.37 3.79
N PHE A 57 1.78 9.37 4.39
CA PHE A 57 1.84 8.01 3.83
C PHE A 57 0.47 7.35 3.74
N ILE A 58 -0.35 7.47 4.78
CA ILE A 58 -1.70 6.88 4.82
C ILE A 58 -2.61 7.52 3.76
N HIS A 59 -2.58 8.85 3.66
CA HIS A 59 -3.30 9.58 2.62
C HIS A 59 -2.79 9.22 1.22
N PHE A 60 -1.48 9.03 1.05
CA PHE A 60 -0.91 8.55 -0.21
C PHE A 60 -1.49 7.19 -0.62
N LEU A 61 -1.73 6.27 0.32
CA LEU A 61 -2.36 4.98 0.03
C LEU A 61 -3.86 5.09 -0.30
N GLY A 62 -4.47 6.23 0.00
CA GLY A 62 -5.90 6.48 -0.18
C GLY A 62 -6.77 6.00 0.99
N ASP A 63 -6.15 5.81 2.17
CA ASP A 63 -6.85 5.57 3.42
C ASP A 63 -6.99 6.88 4.22
N GLU A 64 -7.85 6.90 5.22
CA GLU A 64 -8.15 8.07 6.05
C GLU A 64 -7.75 7.79 7.50
N GLU A 65 -7.31 8.82 8.23
CA GLU A 65 -6.88 8.68 9.63
C GLU A 65 -7.93 7.98 10.51
N ASP A 66 -9.21 8.35 10.35
CA ASP A 66 -10.32 7.85 11.17
C ASP A 66 -10.59 6.35 10.95
N THR A 67 -10.23 5.82 9.78
CA THR A 67 -10.43 4.42 9.40
C THR A 67 -9.16 3.60 9.53
N ALA A 68 -7.99 4.22 9.42
CA ALA A 68 -6.70 3.56 9.47
C ALA A 68 -6.48 2.85 10.80
N ARG A 69 -6.18 1.54 10.71
CA ARG A 69 -5.87 0.68 11.84
C ARG A 69 -4.45 0.16 11.74
N CYS A 70 -3.80 0.02 12.88
CA CYS A 70 -2.49 -0.59 13.00
C CYS A 70 -2.50 -1.71 14.04
N THR A 71 -1.49 -2.57 13.97
CA THR A 71 -1.27 -3.65 14.94
C THR A 71 0.02 -3.42 15.69
N ILE A 72 -0.02 -3.28 17.02
CA ILE A 72 1.21 -3.15 17.81
C ILE A 72 2.02 -4.45 17.74
N CYS A 73 3.32 -4.36 17.43
CA CYS A 73 4.18 -5.52 17.18
C CYS A 73 4.26 -6.48 18.38
N ASP A 74 4.41 -5.94 19.60
CA ASP A 74 4.69 -6.72 20.82
C ASP A 74 3.46 -7.47 21.37
N THR A 75 2.28 -6.88 21.23
CA THR A 75 1.04 -7.31 21.88
C THR A 75 0.02 -7.83 20.87
N ARG A 76 0.24 -7.59 19.58
CA ARG A 76 -0.72 -7.85 18.49
C ARG A 76 -2.07 -7.15 18.68
N ALA A 77 -2.10 -6.09 19.50
CA ALA A 77 -3.30 -5.30 19.72
C ALA A 77 -3.61 -4.47 18.46
N VAL A 78 -4.84 -4.56 17.98
CA VAL A 78 -5.34 -3.74 16.86
C VAL A 78 -6.01 -2.50 17.41
N MET A 79 -5.60 -1.32 16.94
CA MET A 79 -6.12 -0.03 17.40
C MET A 79 -6.11 1.00 16.27
N SER A 80 -6.61 2.21 16.54
CA SER A 80 -6.49 3.32 15.57
C SER A 80 -5.03 3.68 15.34
N LEU A 81 -4.71 4.22 14.16
CA LEU A 81 -3.37 4.69 13.83
C LEU A 81 -2.86 5.71 14.86
N ARG A 82 -3.72 6.66 15.28
CA ARG A 82 -3.37 7.67 16.28
C ARG A 82 -2.99 7.06 17.62
N GLU A 83 -3.84 6.18 18.16
CA GLU A 83 -3.55 5.48 19.42
C GLU A 83 -2.27 4.64 19.33
N GLY A 84 -2.06 3.97 18.19
CA GLY A 84 -0.87 3.18 17.95
C GLY A 84 0.40 4.03 17.96
N PHE A 85 0.37 5.18 17.31
CA PHE A 85 1.48 6.13 17.31
C PHE A 85 1.74 6.73 18.70
N GLU A 86 0.69 7.21 19.37
CA GLU A 86 0.79 7.80 20.72
C GLU A 86 1.26 6.79 21.78
N SER A 87 1.09 5.49 21.55
CA SER A 87 1.64 4.45 22.42
C SER A 87 3.17 4.44 22.49
N GLY A 88 3.86 5.03 21.50
CA GLY A 88 5.31 5.06 21.39
C GLY A 88 5.95 3.69 21.10
N LYS A 89 5.13 2.69 20.74
CA LYS A 89 5.56 1.34 20.39
C LYS A 89 5.59 1.15 18.88
N GLU A 90 6.50 0.29 18.42
CA GLU A 90 6.52 -0.13 17.03
C GLU A 90 5.19 -0.82 16.66
N PHE A 91 4.68 -0.48 15.48
CA PHE A 91 3.45 -1.05 14.96
C PHE A 91 3.55 -1.40 13.47
N GLU A 92 2.69 -2.32 13.07
CA GLU A 92 2.50 -2.78 11.70
C GLU A 92 1.28 -2.09 11.09
N TYR A 93 1.44 -1.56 9.88
CA TYR A 93 0.34 -1.14 9.02
C TYR A 93 0.22 -2.09 7.82
N LEU A 94 -0.97 -2.66 7.62
CA LEU A 94 -1.25 -3.62 6.55
C LEU A 94 -1.69 -2.86 5.30
N ILE A 95 -0.92 -3.04 4.22
CA ILE A 95 -1.25 -2.58 2.88
C ILE A 95 -1.95 -3.74 2.16
N GLY A 96 -3.26 -3.60 1.98
CA GLY A 96 -4.10 -4.55 1.29
C GLY A 96 -4.19 -4.29 -0.22
N LEU A 97 -5.10 -5.00 -0.88
CA LEU A 97 -5.26 -4.93 -2.33
C LEU A 97 -5.66 -3.53 -2.83
N ASN A 98 -6.40 -2.75 -2.05
CA ASN A 98 -6.81 -1.40 -2.48
C ASN A 98 -5.64 -0.43 -2.43
N GLU A 99 -4.87 -0.45 -1.34
CA GLU A 99 -3.69 0.38 -1.15
C GLU A 99 -2.60 0.00 -2.18
N LEU A 100 -2.47 -1.30 -2.49
CA LEU A 100 -1.60 -1.80 -3.56
C LEU A 100 -1.96 -1.25 -4.94
N LYS A 101 -3.26 -1.00 -5.24
CA LYS A 101 -3.66 -0.35 -6.50
C LYS A 101 -3.13 1.08 -6.57
N THR A 102 -3.14 1.80 -5.46
CA THR A 102 -2.59 3.16 -5.38
C THR A 102 -1.08 3.16 -5.59
N ILE A 103 -0.36 2.26 -4.90
CA ILE A 103 1.08 2.04 -5.08
C ILE A 103 1.42 1.73 -6.54
N LEU A 104 0.71 0.79 -7.16
CA LEU A 104 0.96 0.43 -8.56
C LEU A 104 0.62 1.57 -9.53
N THR A 105 -0.43 2.35 -9.25
CA THR A 105 -0.78 3.54 -10.05
C THR A 105 0.41 4.51 -10.07
N ARG A 106 1.02 4.76 -8.90
CA ARG A 106 2.24 5.58 -8.77
C ARG A 106 3.45 4.94 -9.46
N SER A 107 3.69 3.65 -9.23
CA SER A 107 4.82 2.89 -9.81
C SER A 107 4.82 2.84 -11.34
N TYR A 108 3.63 2.88 -11.96
CA TYR A 108 3.49 2.91 -13.41
C TYR A 108 3.45 4.33 -14.00
N ASP A 109 3.50 5.37 -13.16
CA ASP A 109 3.30 6.76 -13.56
C ASP A 109 2.03 6.92 -14.42
N LEU A 110 0.92 6.32 -13.95
CA LEU A 110 -0.32 6.37 -14.70
C LEU A 110 -0.90 7.79 -14.70
N PRO A 111 -1.42 8.27 -15.85
CA PRO A 111 -2.12 9.54 -15.87
C PRO A 111 -3.42 9.47 -15.05
N ASP A 112 -3.88 10.61 -14.54
CA ASP A 112 -5.10 10.73 -13.73
C ASP A 112 -6.35 10.16 -14.41
N SER A 113 -6.36 10.09 -15.73
CA SER A 113 -7.45 9.50 -16.51
C SER A 113 -7.52 7.96 -16.40
N LYS A 114 -6.57 7.32 -15.73
CA LYS A 114 -6.49 5.86 -15.58
C LYS A 114 -6.41 5.45 -14.11
N PHE A 115 -6.76 4.19 -13.85
CA PHE A 115 -6.65 3.57 -12.53
C PHE A 115 -6.43 2.06 -12.66
N ILE A 116 -5.84 1.48 -11.62
CA ILE A 116 -5.73 0.02 -11.48
C ILE A 116 -7.07 -0.50 -10.97
N ASP A 117 -7.79 -1.26 -11.78
CA ASP A 117 -9.09 -1.83 -11.44
C ASP A 117 -8.92 -3.10 -10.59
N ALA A 118 -8.00 -3.98 -10.97
CA ALA A 118 -7.75 -5.24 -10.28
C ALA A 118 -6.30 -5.71 -10.39
N ILE A 119 -5.89 -6.49 -9.40
CA ILE A 119 -4.63 -7.22 -9.32
C ILE A 119 -5.02 -8.69 -9.14
N VAL A 120 -4.73 -9.54 -10.12
CA VAL A 120 -5.24 -10.93 -10.14
C VAL A 120 -4.11 -11.90 -10.40
N LYS A 121 -3.96 -12.91 -9.55
CA LYS A 121 -3.04 -14.02 -9.80
C LYS A 121 -3.63 -15.00 -10.81
N VAL A 122 -2.87 -15.34 -11.86
CA VAL A 122 -3.22 -16.36 -12.85
C VAL A 122 -2.02 -17.29 -13.03
N HIS A 123 -2.09 -18.47 -12.40
CA HIS A 123 -0.95 -19.39 -12.26
C HIS A 123 0.23 -18.69 -11.58
N GLU A 124 1.38 -18.57 -12.25
CA GLU A 124 2.58 -17.89 -11.73
C GLU A 124 2.59 -16.39 -12.09
N ASP A 125 1.72 -15.96 -12.99
CA ASP A 125 1.64 -14.57 -13.46
C ASP A 125 0.70 -13.73 -12.60
N ILE A 126 0.99 -12.44 -12.53
CA ILE A 126 0.16 -11.44 -11.85
C ILE A 126 -0.34 -10.46 -12.91
N HIS A 127 -1.65 -10.47 -13.12
CA HIS A 127 -2.32 -9.61 -14.07
C HIS A 127 -2.78 -8.32 -13.40
N ILE A 128 -2.29 -7.19 -13.91
CA ILE A 128 -2.73 -5.86 -13.49
C ILE A 128 -3.68 -5.30 -14.55
N LEU A 129 -4.94 -5.12 -14.17
CA LEU A 129 -5.97 -4.57 -15.04
C LEU A 129 -6.05 -3.05 -14.85
N ILE A 130 -5.85 -2.30 -15.93
CA ILE A 130 -5.88 -0.84 -15.96
C ILE A 130 -7.08 -0.41 -16.79
N LYS A 131 -7.89 0.48 -16.24
CA LYS A 131 -9.07 1.05 -16.91
C LYS A 131 -8.99 2.57 -16.96
N ASP A 132 -9.72 3.14 -17.92
CA ASP A 132 -9.97 4.58 -17.95
C ASP A 132 -10.97 4.94 -16.85
N ARG A 133 -10.71 6.01 -16.09
CA ARG A 133 -11.70 6.61 -15.21
C ARG A 133 -12.85 7.10 -16.08
N LYS A 134 -14.06 6.60 -15.85
CA LYS A 134 -15.24 7.15 -16.53
C LYS A 134 -15.34 8.64 -16.15
N PRO A 135 -15.67 9.54 -17.09
CA PRO A 135 -15.99 10.91 -16.72
C PRO A 135 -17.11 10.87 -15.67
N LEU A 136 -16.94 11.67 -14.60
CA LEU A 136 -18.03 11.89 -13.65
C LEU A 136 -19.26 12.33 -14.46
N PRO A 137 -20.45 11.75 -14.23
CA PRO A 137 -21.65 12.28 -14.86
C PRO A 137 -21.78 13.75 -14.48
N VAL A 138 -21.90 14.60 -15.51
CA VAL A 138 -22.14 16.05 -15.38
C VAL A 138 -23.52 16.28 -14.79
#